data_AF-A0AAD5R4A4-F1
#
_entry.id   AF-A0AAD5R4A4-F1
#
_cell.length_a   1.000
_cell.length_b   1.000
_cell.length_c   1.000
_cell.angle_alpha   90.00
_cell.angle_beta   90.00
_cell.angle_gamma   90.00
#
_symmetry.space_group_name_H-M   'P 1'
#
loop_
_entity.id
_entity.type
_entity.pdbx_description
1 polymer ?
#
loop_
_entity_poly.entity_id
_entity_poly.type
_entity_poly.pdbx_seq_one_letter_code
_entity_poly.pdbx_strand_id
1 'polypeptide(L)'
;MDLFAEGPLPHEVNHFCTIVNRLFQYRPIQTIMRIGPDLRNRFLTYLSQYTQHLTKQAMCKAIGAGEHDDHHSVSLLYDSWTLLLRGRWRLELSQEEETVIDNELINGPNLQIVKNFVECVLAPPLGCRPPVCNEDNEEDDRTLFNDLLTPLGTMTCYSVRDFMDMMIHLIRERVAEFRKMASGTTDLTHLPSWQEDMHWILLIISNSVVSEDIDGTCRTEPEVFENSVALVTDRGQVFSFEDTDTFLTRCVEDPGADRSQADSLVDPYLRLIGEVLAWSALEHQLVSESAANFVSPELTRSSLLCMKRMLSAASCFVEYADADPLVLPVLPQTGTFAPLIVRFVVHKVFTILNKFGGKRNYAWTL
;
A
#
# COMPACT_ATOMS: atom_id res chain seq x y z
N MET A 1 1.28 -14.25 -36.04
CA MET A 1 2.27 -13.32 -35.46
C MET A 1 2.31 -13.58 -33.96
N ASP A 2 3.29 -14.37 -33.53
CA ASP A 2 3.53 -14.78 -32.14
C ASP A 2 4.44 -13.79 -31.39
N LEU A 3 4.34 -12.50 -31.73
CA LEU A 3 5.29 -11.44 -31.34
C LEU A 3 5.41 -11.23 -29.81
N PHE A 4 4.52 -11.85 -29.04
CA PHE A 4 4.38 -11.70 -27.59
C PHE A 4 4.22 -13.04 -26.86
N ALA A 5 4.51 -14.16 -27.54
CA ALA A 5 4.40 -15.49 -26.94
C ALA A 5 5.61 -15.86 -26.07
N GLU A 6 6.78 -15.26 -26.36
CA GLU A 6 8.03 -15.46 -25.64
C GLU A 6 8.52 -14.09 -25.11
N GLY A 7 9.04 -14.09 -23.88
CA GLY A 7 9.66 -12.89 -23.28
C GLY A 7 11.05 -12.60 -23.86
N PRO A 8 11.62 -11.41 -23.60
CA PRO A 8 12.99 -11.09 -24.01
C PRO A 8 13.99 -12.07 -23.36
N LEU A 9 15.12 -12.30 -24.02
CA LEU A 9 16.21 -13.08 -23.43
C LEU A 9 16.77 -12.36 -22.19
N PRO A 10 17.44 -13.05 -21.24
CA PRO A 10 17.91 -12.44 -20.00
C PRO A 10 18.79 -11.18 -20.20
N HIS A 11 19.63 -11.15 -21.25
CA HIS A 11 20.49 -10.00 -21.56
C HIS A 11 19.76 -8.87 -22.32
N GLU A 12 18.53 -9.11 -22.78
CA GLU A 12 17.70 -8.16 -23.52
C GLU A 12 16.68 -7.45 -22.61
N VAL A 13 16.42 -7.97 -21.40
CA VAL A 13 15.40 -7.47 -20.45
C VAL A 13 15.48 -5.96 -20.26
N ASN A 14 16.67 -5.45 -19.91
CA ASN A 14 16.85 -4.02 -19.65
C ASN A 14 16.59 -3.16 -20.90
N HIS A 15 17.09 -3.60 -22.06
CA HIS A 15 16.87 -2.91 -23.33
C HIS A 15 15.39 -2.90 -23.72
N PHE A 16 14.72 -4.04 -23.56
CA PHE A 16 13.29 -4.17 -23.81
C PHE A 16 12.48 -3.21 -22.93
N CYS A 17 12.72 -3.21 -21.61
CA CYS A 17 12.02 -2.33 -20.67
C CYS A 17 12.29 -0.84 -20.97
N THR A 18 13.52 -0.51 -21.37
CA THR A 18 13.89 0.85 -21.82
C THR A 18 13.11 1.26 -23.07
N ILE A 19 12.96 0.36 -24.06
CA ILE A 19 12.19 0.64 -25.28
C ILE A 19 10.72 0.90 -24.94
N VAL A 20 10.12 0.05 -24.10
CA VAL A 20 8.73 0.21 -23.64
C VAL A 20 8.56 1.55 -22.92
N ASN A 21 9.43 1.85 -21.95
CA ASN A 21 9.36 3.09 -21.21
C ASN A 21 9.48 4.33 -22.11
N ARG A 22 10.42 4.33 -23.04
CA ARG A 22 10.55 5.41 -24.03
C ARG A 22 9.34 5.52 -24.96
N LEU A 23 8.70 4.40 -25.31
CA LEU A 23 7.47 4.42 -26.10
C LEU A 23 6.37 5.21 -25.37
N PHE A 24 6.15 4.94 -24.08
CA PHE A 24 5.14 5.63 -23.27
C PHE A 24 5.52 7.07 -22.91
N GLN A 25 6.81 7.36 -22.70
CA GLN A 25 7.28 8.72 -22.38
C GLN A 25 7.22 9.68 -23.57
N TYR A 26 7.58 9.22 -24.78
CA TYR A 26 7.76 10.09 -25.94
C TYR A 26 6.61 10.03 -26.95
N ARG A 27 5.68 9.07 -26.84
CA ARG A 27 4.48 9.03 -27.67
C ARG A 27 3.24 9.45 -26.88
N PRO A 28 2.35 10.27 -27.47
CA PRO A 28 1.06 10.52 -26.85
C PRO A 28 0.34 9.19 -26.63
N ILE A 29 -0.21 8.96 -25.44
CA ILE A 29 -0.95 7.73 -25.09
C ILE A 29 -2.06 7.47 -26.11
N GLN A 30 -2.70 8.52 -26.64
CA GLN A 30 -3.70 8.41 -27.70
C GLN A 30 -3.18 7.67 -28.94
N THR A 31 -1.88 7.81 -29.27
CA THR A 31 -1.27 7.11 -30.40
C THR A 31 -1.19 5.60 -30.13
N ILE A 32 -0.80 5.22 -28.91
CA ILE A 32 -0.73 3.82 -28.48
C ILE A 32 -2.14 3.23 -28.45
N MET A 33 -3.12 3.96 -27.96
CA MET A 33 -4.51 3.48 -27.86
C MET A 33 -5.24 3.40 -29.21
N ARG A 34 -4.75 4.14 -30.22
CA ARG A 34 -5.26 4.12 -31.60
C ARG A 34 -4.58 3.06 -32.48
N ILE A 35 -3.57 2.34 -31.99
CA ILE A 35 -3.08 1.16 -32.73
C ILE A 35 -4.25 0.16 -32.82
N GLY A 36 -4.42 -0.47 -33.99
CA GLY A 36 -5.60 -1.29 -34.28
C GLY A 36 -5.95 -2.26 -33.12
N PRO A 37 -7.24 -2.49 -32.81
CA PRO A 37 -7.69 -3.18 -31.59
C PRO A 37 -6.94 -4.49 -31.29
N ASP A 38 -6.68 -5.32 -32.30
CA ASP A 38 -5.96 -6.59 -32.13
C ASP A 38 -4.52 -6.39 -31.62
N LEU A 39 -3.80 -5.42 -32.16
CA LEU A 39 -2.41 -5.15 -31.75
C LEU A 39 -2.38 -4.52 -30.36
N ARG A 40 -3.31 -3.60 -30.07
CA ARG A 40 -3.45 -2.95 -28.76
C ARG A 40 -3.70 -3.99 -27.67
N ASN A 41 -4.69 -4.85 -27.87
CA ASN A 41 -5.06 -5.86 -26.88
C ASN A 41 -3.89 -6.80 -26.61
N ARG A 42 -3.25 -7.34 -27.66
CA ARG A 42 -2.08 -8.21 -27.52
C ARG A 42 -0.92 -7.52 -26.78
N PHE A 43 -0.63 -6.27 -27.13
CA PHE A 43 0.46 -5.51 -26.53
C PHE A 43 0.22 -5.22 -25.04
N LEU A 44 -0.97 -4.72 -24.66
CA LEU A 44 -1.29 -4.39 -23.27
C LEU A 44 -1.43 -5.66 -22.39
N THR A 45 -2.00 -6.73 -22.93
CA THR A 45 -2.05 -8.03 -22.24
C THR A 45 -0.64 -8.56 -22.00
N TYR A 46 0.22 -8.56 -23.03
CA TYR A 46 1.61 -8.98 -22.87
C TYR A 46 2.36 -8.11 -21.86
N LEU A 47 2.23 -6.78 -21.97
CA LEU A 47 2.93 -5.85 -21.10
C LEU A 47 2.55 -6.09 -19.63
N SER A 48 1.26 -6.21 -19.32
CA SER A 48 0.82 -6.47 -17.94
C SER A 48 1.26 -7.83 -17.41
N GLN A 49 1.23 -8.89 -18.22
CA GLN A 49 1.71 -10.22 -17.85
C GLN A 49 3.22 -10.25 -17.64
N TYR A 50 3.96 -9.56 -18.52
CA TYR A 50 5.41 -9.47 -18.43
C TYR A 50 5.86 -8.63 -17.23
N THR A 51 5.17 -7.53 -16.93
CA THR A 51 5.39 -6.75 -15.70
C THR A 51 5.24 -7.64 -14.46
N GLN A 52 4.15 -8.41 -14.36
CA GLN A 52 3.93 -9.36 -13.25
C GLN A 52 5.03 -10.43 -13.15
N HIS A 53 5.47 -10.97 -14.31
CA HIS A 53 6.53 -11.97 -14.35
C HIS A 53 7.87 -11.39 -13.87
N LEU A 54 8.25 -10.22 -14.40
CA LEU A 54 9.51 -9.58 -14.08
C LEU A 54 9.53 -9.06 -12.64
N THR A 55 8.42 -8.52 -12.12
CA THR A 55 8.27 -8.18 -10.69
C THR A 55 8.60 -9.38 -9.82
N LYS A 56 8.00 -10.54 -10.08
CA LYS A 56 8.26 -11.76 -9.30
C LYS A 56 9.72 -12.19 -9.35
N GLN A 57 10.34 -12.17 -10.53
CA GLN A 57 11.75 -12.50 -10.69
C GLN A 57 12.65 -11.52 -9.94
N ALA A 58 12.43 -10.21 -10.12
CA ALA A 58 13.23 -9.16 -9.54
C ALA A 58 13.11 -9.12 -8.01
N MET A 59 11.89 -9.19 -7.47
CA MET A 59 11.66 -9.19 -6.02
C MET A 59 12.23 -10.45 -5.36
N CYS A 60 12.13 -11.61 -6.01
CA CYS A 60 12.75 -12.84 -5.50
C CYS A 60 14.28 -12.73 -5.42
N LYS A 61 14.93 -12.09 -6.40
CA LYS A 61 16.38 -11.86 -6.39
C LYS A 61 16.78 -10.78 -5.38
N ALA A 62 16.06 -9.67 -5.35
CA ALA A 62 16.35 -8.55 -4.47
C ALA A 62 16.25 -8.96 -2.99
N ILE A 63 15.15 -9.61 -2.60
CA ILE A 63 14.92 -10.03 -1.20
C ILE A 63 15.72 -11.29 -0.86
N GLY A 64 15.77 -12.27 -1.77
CA GLY A 64 16.35 -13.58 -1.50
C GLY A 64 17.85 -13.69 -1.70
N ALA A 65 18.44 -12.84 -2.55
CA ALA A 65 19.85 -12.88 -2.92
C ALA A 65 20.56 -11.51 -2.83
N GLY A 66 19.86 -10.42 -2.48
CA GLY A 66 20.44 -9.07 -2.48
C GLY A 66 20.78 -8.54 -3.89
N GLU A 67 20.31 -9.20 -4.94
CA GLU A 67 20.62 -8.86 -6.32
C GLU A 67 19.56 -7.92 -6.91
N HIS A 68 19.97 -6.70 -7.26
CA HIS A 68 19.07 -5.65 -7.76
C HIS A 68 19.16 -5.40 -9.28
N ASP A 69 19.78 -6.30 -10.05
CA ASP A 69 19.99 -6.11 -11.50
C ASP A 69 18.68 -5.91 -12.29
N ASP A 70 17.63 -6.64 -11.91
CA ASP A 70 16.32 -6.55 -12.56
C ASP A 70 15.45 -5.41 -11.98
N HIS A 71 15.87 -4.79 -10.87
CA HIS A 71 15.11 -3.76 -10.14
C HIS A 71 14.78 -2.56 -11.03
N HIS A 72 15.81 -2.00 -11.68
CA HIS A 72 15.64 -0.86 -12.58
C HIS A 72 14.73 -1.19 -13.77
N SER A 73 14.77 -2.43 -14.26
CA SER A 73 13.92 -2.85 -15.38
C SER A 73 12.44 -2.89 -14.98
N VAL A 74 12.14 -3.32 -13.75
CA VAL A 74 10.77 -3.28 -13.20
C VAL A 74 10.30 -1.83 -13.01
N SER A 75 11.13 -0.94 -12.46
CA SER A 75 10.72 0.47 -12.28
C SER A 75 10.40 1.15 -13.60
N LEU A 76 11.15 0.87 -14.67
CA LEU A 76 10.81 1.34 -16.02
C LEU A 76 9.44 0.85 -16.52
N LEU A 77 9.05 -0.39 -16.23
CA LEU A 77 7.73 -0.92 -16.59
C LEU A 77 6.62 -0.31 -15.74
N TYR A 78 6.85 -0.10 -14.45
CA TYR A 78 5.90 0.56 -13.55
C TYR A 78 5.66 2.01 -13.97
N ASP A 79 6.72 2.75 -14.32
CA ASP A 79 6.62 4.09 -14.90
C ASP A 79 5.82 4.09 -16.20
N SER A 80 6.04 3.11 -17.08
CA SER A 80 5.30 2.97 -18.33
C SER A 80 3.80 2.76 -18.07
N TRP A 81 3.49 1.91 -17.09
CA TRP A 81 2.13 1.57 -16.71
C TRP A 81 1.41 2.75 -16.06
N THR A 82 2.08 3.48 -15.17
CA THR A 82 1.49 4.71 -14.56
C THR A 82 1.23 5.80 -15.60
N LEU A 83 2.10 5.96 -16.60
CA LEU A 83 1.85 6.87 -17.73
C LEU A 83 0.61 6.46 -18.54
N LEU A 84 0.42 5.16 -18.77
CA LEU A 84 -0.80 4.63 -19.40
C LEU A 84 -2.05 4.98 -18.58
N LEU A 85 -2.03 4.72 -17.27
CA LEU A 85 -3.15 5.00 -16.37
C LEU A 85 -3.53 6.48 -16.36
N ARG A 86 -2.54 7.38 -16.29
CA ARG A 86 -2.75 8.83 -16.31
C ARG A 86 -3.26 9.35 -17.66
N GLY A 87 -2.85 8.71 -18.76
CA GLY A 87 -3.18 9.18 -20.11
C GLY A 87 -4.46 8.61 -20.72
N ARG A 88 -5.09 7.59 -20.09
CA ARG A 88 -6.23 6.86 -20.66
C ARG A 88 -7.48 7.71 -20.89
N TRP A 89 -7.70 8.74 -20.06
CA TRP A 89 -8.91 9.60 -20.11
C TRP A 89 -8.96 10.58 -21.28
N ARG A 90 -7.99 10.52 -22.22
CA ARG A 90 -7.87 11.47 -23.34
C ARG A 90 -8.24 10.83 -24.69
N LEU A 91 -9.12 9.84 -24.67
CA LEU A 91 -9.46 9.04 -25.84
C LEU A 91 -10.83 9.45 -26.40
N GLU A 92 -10.88 9.64 -27.71
CA GLU A 92 -12.13 9.80 -28.47
C GLU A 92 -12.58 8.41 -28.94
N LEU A 93 -13.05 7.56 -28.02
CA LEU A 93 -13.54 6.22 -28.32
C LEU A 93 -15.06 6.14 -28.15
N SER A 94 -15.67 5.11 -28.74
CA SER A 94 -17.05 4.79 -28.40
C SER A 94 -17.15 4.30 -26.95
N GLN A 95 -18.30 4.52 -26.29
CA GLN A 95 -18.52 4.12 -24.90
C GLN A 95 -18.32 2.61 -24.67
N GLU A 96 -18.67 1.78 -25.65
CA GLU A 96 -18.47 0.32 -25.59
C GLU A 96 -16.97 -0.04 -25.66
N GLU A 97 -16.21 0.58 -26.57
CA GLU A 97 -14.76 0.35 -26.68
C GLU A 97 -13.99 0.85 -25.45
N GLU A 98 -14.41 2.00 -24.91
CA GLU A 98 -13.85 2.56 -23.68
C GLU A 98 -14.06 1.61 -22.50
N THR A 99 -15.27 1.09 -22.34
CA THR A 99 -15.60 0.14 -21.26
C THR A 99 -14.76 -1.13 -21.32
N VAL A 100 -14.58 -1.70 -22.52
CA VAL A 100 -13.77 -2.92 -22.72
C VAL A 100 -12.29 -2.64 -22.40
N ILE A 101 -11.75 -1.55 -22.91
CA ILE A 101 -10.35 -1.16 -22.67
C ILE A 101 -10.11 -0.92 -21.19
N ASP A 102 -10.96 -0.14 -20.55
CA ASP A 102 -10.78 0.23 -19.15
C ASP A 102 -10.88 -0.98 -18.24
N ASN A 103 -11.90 -1.83 -18.42
CA ASN A 103 -12.09 -2.96 -17.51
C ASN A 103 -11.13 -4.12 -17.80
N GLU A 104 -10.98 -4.52 -19.07
CA GLU A 104 -10.27 -5.75 -19.42
C GLU A 104 -8.77 -5.54 -19.65
N LEU A 105 -8.35 -4.38 -20.15
CA LEU A 105 -6.95 -4.14 -20.55
C LEU A 105 -6.18 -3.25 -19.58
N ILE A 106 -6.87 -2.48 -18.73
CA ILE A 106 -6.24 -1.50 -17.85
C ILE A 106 -6.54 -1.79 -16.37
N ASN A 107 -7.78 -1.60 -15.91
CA ASN A 107 -8.14 -1.67 -14.48
C ASN A 107 -7.93 -3.08 -13.91
N GLY A 108 -8.43 -4.12 -14.59
CA GLY A 108 -8.19 -5.50 -14.19
C GLY A 108 -6.70 -5.84 -14.10
N PRO A 109 -5.92 -5.67 -15.19
CA PRO A 109 -4.48 -5.90 -15.16
C PRO A 109 -3.71 -5.03 -14.16
N ASN A 110 -4.11 -3.77 -13.94
CA ASN A 110 -3.52 -2.91 -12.92
C ASN A 110 -3.65 -3.51 -11.52
N LEU A 111 -4.85 -3.95 -11.14
CA LEU A 111 -5.06 -4.59 -9.85
C LEU A 111 -4.25 -5.88 -9.72
N GLN A 112 -4.06 -6.64 -10.80
CA GLN A 112 -3.22 -7.84 -10.79
C GLN A 112 -1.73 -7.51 -10.60
N ILE A 113 -1.23 -6.42 -11.19
CA ILE A 113 0.15 -5.96 -10.96
C ILE A 113 0.34 -5.58 -9.48
N VAL A 114 -0.61 -4.84 -8.90
CA VAL A 114 -0.59 -4.46 -7.48
C VAL A 114 -0.60 -5.70 -6.58
N LYS A 115 -1.52 -6.64 -6.83
CA LYS A 115 -1.61 -7.90 -6.07
C LYS A 115 -0.34 -8.73 -6.18
N ASN A 116 0.22 -8.85 -7.38
CA ASN A 116 1.46 -9.58 -7.62
C ASN A 116 2.62 -9.00 -6.79
N PHE A 117 2.76 -7.68 -6.72
CA PHE A 117 3.78 -7.06 -5.87
C PHE A 117 3.58 -7.41 -4.38
N VAL A 118 2.33 -7.32 -3.89
CA VAL A 118 1.99 -7.71 -2.51
C VAL A 118 2.33 -9.19 -2.26
N GLU A 119 1.99 -10.09 -3.17
CA GLU A 119 2.33 -11.51 -3.09
C GLU A 119 3.85 -11.75 -3.07
N CYS A 120 4.64 -10.92 -3.76
CA CYS A 120 6.10 -11.06 -3.79
C CYS A 120 6.78 -10.68 -2.47
N VAL A 121 6.14 -9.83 -1.66
CA VAL A 121 6.69 -9.35 -0.39
C VAL A 121 6.08 -10.02 0.84
N LEU A 122 5.09 -10.90 0.67
CA LEU A 122 4.52 -11.71 1.74
C LEU A 122 5.10 -13.13 1.76
N ALA A 123 5.38 -13.65 2.94
CA ALA A 123 5.80 -15.04 3.11
C ALA A 123 4.68 -16.03 2.76
N PRO A 124 5.03 -17.29 2.41
CA PRO A 124 4.06 -18.37 2.35
C PRO A 124 3.29 -18.50 3.67
N PRO A 125 1.97 -18.78 3.64
CA PRO A 125 1.16 -19.18 2.49
C PRO A 125 0.51 -18.01 1.71
N LEU A 126 0.57 -16.77 2.22
CA LEU A 126 -0.11 -15.63 1.60
C LEU A 126 0.62 -15.10 0.36
N GLY A 127 1.92 -15.36 0.26
CA GLY A 127 2.72 -14.93 -0.87
C GLY A 127 3.84 -15.91 -1.21
N CYS A 128 4.82 -15.40 -1.94
CA CYS A 128 5.97 -16.14 -2.44
C CYS A 128 7.31 -15.47 -2.12
N ARG A 129 7.35 -14.59 -1.11
CA ARG A 129 8.60 -13.97 -0.66
C ARG A 129 9.63 -15.07 -0.31
N PRO A 130 10.83 -15.03 -0.90
CA PRO A 130 11.88 -15.98 -0.55
C PRO A 130 12.35 -15.77 0.91
N PRO A 131 13.03 -16.76 1.52
CA PRO A 131 13.75 -16.52 2.77
C PRO A 131 14.73 -15.36 2.59
N VAL A 132 14.71 -14.40 3.52
CA VAL A 132 15.57 -13.20 3.48
C VAL A 132 17.04 -13.64 3.58
N CYS A 133 17.90 -13.12 2.70
CA CYS A 133 19.34 -13.34 2.82
C CYS A 133 19.86 -12.54 4.04
N ASN A 134 20.59 -13.18 4.95
CA ASN A 134 21.14 -12.56 6.17
C ASN A 134 22.31 -11.59 5.89
N GLU A 135 22.34 -10.90 4.76
CA GLU A 135 23.31 -9.83 4.56
C GLU A 135 22.82 -8.60 5.32
N ASP A 136 23.71 -8.02 6.13
CA ASP A 136 23.48 -6.78 6.87
C ASP A 136 23.28 -5.62 5.88
N ASN A 137 22.15 -5.58 5.18
CA ASN A 137 21.73 -4.44 4.38
C ASN A 137 21.42 -3.30 5.37
N GLU A 138 22.36 -2.37 5.48
CA GLU A 138 22.22 -1.18 6.31
C GLU A 138 21.20 -0.17 5.73
N GLU A 139 20.78 -0.36 4.47
CA GLU A 139 19.84 0.51 3.78
C GLU A 139 18.39 0.16 4.10
N ASP A 140 17.62 1.20 4.42
CA ASP A 140 16.18 1.13 4.68
C ASP A 140 15.41 0.67 3.42
N ASP A 141 14.59 -0.39 3.55
CA ASP A 141 13.74 -0.91 2.47
C ASP A 141 12.86 0.17 1.82
N ARG A 142 12.39 1.16 2.58
CA ARG A 142 11.67 2.33 2.04
C ARG A 142 12.51 3.08 1.01
N THR A 143 13.80 3.25 1.27
CA THR A 143 14.72 3.98 0.40
C THR A 143 15.15 3.10 -0.77
N LEU A 144 15.50 1.85 -0.48
CA LEU A 144 15.96 0.88 -1.45
C LEU A 144 14.91 0.61 -2.54
N PHE A 145 13.64 0.45 -2.17
CA PHE A 145 12.54 0.12 -3.08
C PHE A 145 11.66 1.32 -3.44
N ASN A 146 12.11 2.55 -3.18
CA ASN A 146 11.30 3.75 -3.40
C ASN A 146 10.83 3.93 -4.86
N ASP A 147 11.69 3.56 -5.81
CA ASP A 147 11.41 3.63 -7.26
C ASP A 147 10.37 2.60 -7.72
N LEU A 148 10.10 1.56 -6.92
CA LEU A 148 8.96 0.66 -7.11
C LEU A 148 7.73 1.10 -6.31
N LEU A 149 7.92 1.49 -5.05
CA LEU A 149 6.84 1.88 -4.14
C LEU A 149 6.09 3.13 -4.63
N THR A 150 6.80 4.10 -5.19
CA THR A 150 6.20 5.34 -5.71
C THR A 150 5.22 5.08 -6.86
N PRO A 151 5.62 4.45 -7.98
CA PRO A 151 4.67 4.14 -9.04
C PRO A 151 3.66 3.07 -8.63
N LEU A 152 3.98 2.15 -7.71
CA LEU A 152 3.00 1.25 -7.11
C LEU A 152 1.88 2.03 -6.40
N GLY A 153 2.22 3.06 -5.62
CA GLY A 153 1.23 3.93 -4.97
C GLY A 153 0.32 4.65 -5.97
N THR A 154 0.87 5.09 -7.11
CA THR A 154 0.02 5.60 -8.20
C THR A 154 -0.89 4.51 -8.75
N MET A 155 -0.39 3.29 -9.00
CA MET A 155 -1.20 2.17 -9.48
C MET A 155 -2.31 1.79 -8.50
N THR A 156 -2.06 1.83 -7.20
CA THR A 156 -3.06 1.49 -6.18
C THR A 156 -4.19 2.51 -6.15
N CYS A 157 -3.92 3.80 -6.38
CA CYS A 157 -4.95 4.86 -6.48
C CYS A 157 -5.99 4.58 -7.58
N TYR A 158 -5.59 3.98 -8.70
CA TYR A 158 -6.51 3.57 -9.77
C TYR A 158 -7.40 2.35 -9.43
N SER A 159 -7.10 1.65 -8.35
CA SER A 159 -7.88 0.54 -7.82
C SER A 159 -8.02 0.65 -6.30
N VAL A 160 -8.22 1.88 -5.81
CA VAL A 160 -8.07 2.22 -4.39
C VAL A 160 -9.06 1.49 -3.48
N ARG A 161 -10.28 1.25 -3.98
CA ARG A 161 -11.32 0.50 -3.26
C ARG A 161 -10.85 -0.93 -2.96
N ASP A 162 -10.53 -1.69 -4.00
CA ASP A 162 -10.05 -3.07 -3.89
C ASP A 162 -8.75 -3.15 -3.09
N PHE A 163 -7.86 -2.17 -3.25
CA PHE A 163 -6.61 -2.09 -2.51
C PHE A 163 -6.85 -1.90 -1.01
N MET A 164 -7.69 -0.94 -0.61
CA MET A 164 -7.98 -0.68 0.81
C MET A 164 -8.64 -1.89 1.47
N ASP A 165 -9.63 -2.51 0.81
CA ASP A 165 -10.29 -3.71 1.34
C ASP A 165 -9.31 -4.88 1.51
N MET A 166 -8.40 -5.08 0.54
CA MET A 166 -7.34 -6.08 0.63
C MET A 166 -6.38 -5.80 1.81
N MET A 167 -5.93 -4.56 1.98
CA MET A 167 -5.00 -4.20 3.07
C MET A 167 -5.64 -4.29 4.45
N ILE A 168 -6.91 -3.89 4.60
CA ILE A 168 -7.69 -4.08 5.83
C ILE A 168 -7.75 -5.56 6.20
N HIS A 169 -8.05 -6.43 5.23
CA HIS A 169 -8.11 -7.87 5.47
C HIS A 169 -6.77 -8.44 5.92
N LEU A 170 -5.68 -8.09 5.21
CA LEU A 170 -4.33 -8.54 5.55
C LEU A 170 -3.90 -8.11 6.96
N ILE A 171 -4.11 -6.85 7.34
CA ILE A 171 -3.77 -6.40 8.71
C ILE A 171 -4.59 -7.17 9.74
N ARG A 172 -5.91 -7.32 9.54
CA ARG A 172 -6.76 -8.06 10.48
C ARG A 172 -6.30 -9.51 10.67
N GLU A 173 -5.99 -10.20 9.57
CA GLU A 173 -5.48 -11.57 9.61
C GLU A 173 -4.15 -11.64 10.38
N ARG A 174 -3.22 -10.72 10.09
CA ARG A 174 -1.90 -10.70 10.74
C ARG A 174 -1.96 -10.33 12.21
N VAL A 175 -2.81 -9.37 12.59
CA VAL A 175 -3.06 -9.04 14.00
C VAL A 175 -3.67 -10.24 14.74
N ALA A 176 -4.61 -10.96 14.11
CA ALA A 176 -5.21 -12.15 14.72
C ALA A 176 -4.19 -13.29 14.90
N GLU A 177 -3.34 -13.54 13.91
CA GLU A 177 -2.24 -14.50 13.98
C GLU A 177 -1.25 -14.14 15.09
N PHE A 178 -0.84 -12.88 15.15
CA PHE A 178 0.09 -12.40 16.15
C PHE A 178 -0.43 -12.55 17.59
N ARG A 179 -1.73 -12.32 17.81
CA ARG A 179 -2.33 -12.56 19.14
C ARG A 179 -2.28 -14.03 19.55
N LYS A 180 -2.40 -14.96 18.61
CA LYS A 180 -2.21 -16.40 18.88
C LYS A 180 -0.75 -16.70 19.27
N MET A 181 0.21 -16.08 18.58
CA MET A 181 1.63 -16.20 18.93
C MET A 181 1.93 -15.59 20.31
N ALA A 182 1.47 -14.37 20.59
CA ALA A 182 1.71 -13.67 21.85
C ALA A 182 1.07 -14.37 23.07
N SER A 183 -0.05 -15.05 22.88
CA SER A 183 -0.68 -15.88 23.93
C SER A 183 0.01 -17.23 24.16
N GLY A 184 1.09 -17.54 23.42
CA GLY A 184 1.84 -18.79 23.54
C GLY A 184 1.14 -20.00 22.93
N THR A 185 0.11 -19.78 22.11
CA THR A 185 -0.69 -20.85 21.48
C THR A 185 -0.11 -21.33 20.15
N THR A 186 1.00 -20.74 19.69
CA THR A 186 1.62 -21.02 18.38
C THR A 186 3.15 -20.95 18.48
N ASP A 187 3.85 -21.68 17.62
CA ASP A 187 5.31 -21.68 17.53
C ASP A 187 5.86 -20.32 17.06
N LEU A 188 6.91 -19.82 17.72
CA LEU A 188 7.55 -18.54 17.44
C LEU A 188 8.56 -18.59 16.29
N THR A 189 8.82 -19.77 15.71
CA THR A 189 9.69 -19.92 14.53
C THR A 189 9.21 -19.10 13.33
N HIS A 190 7.90 -18.84 13.23
CA HIS A 190 7.30 -18.03 12.17
C HIS A 190 7.36 -16.51 12.42
N LEU A 191 7.71 -16.08 13.64
CA LEU A 191 7.68 -14.67 14.04
C LEU A 191 8.52 -13.75 13.13
N PRO A 192 9.76 -14.11 12.72
CA PRO A 192 10.54 -13.24 11.83
C PRO A 192 9.87 -13.02 10.47
N SER A 193 9.29 -14.08 9.89
CA SER A 193 8.57 -13.97 8.61
C SER A 193 7.31 -13.12 8.75
N TRP A 194 6.61 -13.26 9.88
CA TRP A 194 5.45 -12.44 10.20
C TRP A 194 5.80 -10.96 10.42
N GLN A 195 6.91 -10.67 11.10
CA GLN A 195 7.37 -9.30 11.33
C GLN A 195 7.68 -8.61 10.01
N GLU A 196 8.33 -9.33 9.10
CA GLU A 196 8.65 -8.87 7.77
C GLU A 196 7.39 -8.67 6.91
N ASP A 197 6.40 -9.57 6.99
CA ASP A 197 5.10 -9.40 6.34
C ASP A 197 4.42 -8.10 6.78
N MET A 198 4.35 -7.86 8.09
CA MET A 198 3.77 -6.62 8.63
C MET A 198 4.56 -5.37 8.25
N HIS A 199 5.90 -5.47 8.22
CA HIS A 199 6.75 -4.37 7.77
C HIS A 199 6.38 -3.95 6.34
N TRP A 200 6.31 -4.90 5.41
CA TRP A 200 5.94 -4.65 4.01
C TRP A 200 4.51 -4.13 3.84
N ILE A 201 3.55 -4.70 4.57
CA ILE A 201 2.15 -4.24 4.54
C ILE A 201 2.07 -2.76 4.93
N LEU A 202 2.74 -2.36 6.02
CA LEU A 202 2.73 -0.97 6.50
C LEU A 202 3.46 -0.04 5.54
N LEU A 203 4.58 -0.46 4.95
CA LEU A 203 5.27 0.31 3.92
C LEU A 203 4.38 0.56 2.69
N ILE A 204 3.72 -0.49 2.18
CA ILE A 204 2.84 -0.39 1.02
C ILE A 204 1.68 0.56 1.31
N ILE A 205 1.00 0.42 2.46
CA ILE A 205 -0.10 1.31 2.86
C ILE A 205 0.38 2.76 2.90
N SER A 206 1.51 3.01 3.60
CA SER A 206 2.01 4.36 3.83
C SER A 206 2.44 5.09 2.55
N ASN A 207 2.79 4.36 1.49
CA ASN A 207 3.17 4.91 0.19
C ASN A 207 2.03 4.90 -0.85
N SER A 208 0.87 4.33 -0.52
CA SER A 208 -0.23 4.13 -1.48
C SER A 208 -1.38 5.11 -1.34
N VAL A 209 -1.80 5.39 -0.11
CA VAL A 209 -2.99 6.25 0.14
C VAL A 209 -2.63 7.66 0.60
N VAL A 210 -1.32 7.93 0.74
CA VAL A 210 -0.79 9.19 1.27
C VAL A 210 0.45 9.62 0.49
N SER A 211 0.46 10.86 0.03
CA SER A 211 1.64 11.55 -0.52
C SER A 211 2.37 12.35 0.56
N GLU A 212 3.66 12.62 0.36
CA GLU A 212 4.49 13.45 1.24
C GLU A 212 5.06 14.61 0.41
N ASP A 213 4.75 15.84 0.80
CA ASP A 213 5.28 17.06 0.21
C ASP A 213 6.77 17.24 0.60
N ILE A 214 7.48 18.12 -0.12
CA ILE A 214 8.92 18.41 0.12
C ILE A 214 9.20 18.87 1.55
N ASP A 215 8.23 19.49 2.22
CA ASP A 215 8.34 19.96 3.60
C ASP A 215 8.01 18.89 4.65
N GLY A 216 7.72 17.66 4.22
CA GLY A 216 7.33 16.53 5.09
C GLY A 216 5.85 16.51 5.46
N THR A 217 5.04 17.45 4.96
CA THR A 217 3.59 17.43 5.15
C THR A 217 3.00 16.28 4.35
N CYS A 218 2.20 15.43 5.01
CA CYS A 218 1.51 14.34 4.32
C CYS A 218 0.10 14.75 3.91
N ARG A 219 -0.35 14.30 2.73
CA ARG A 219 -1.71 14.51 2.22
C ARG A 219 -2.33 13.20 1.77
N THR A 220 -3.63 13.06 1.95
CA THR A 220 -4.39 11.93 1.41
C THR A 220 -4.46 12.06 -0.12
N GLU A 221 -4.27 10.96 -0.85
CA GLU A 221 -4.37 10.98 -2.30
C GLU A 221 -5.79 11.32 -2.78
N PRO A 222 -5.97 12.13 -3.84
CA PRO A 222 -7.28 12.57 -4.33
C PRO A 222 -8.25 11.41 -4.62
N GLU A 223 -7.73 10.31 -5.17
CA GLU A 223 -8.52 9.13 -5.54
C GLU A 223 -9.17 8.46 -4.31
N VAL A 224 -8.60 8.62 -3.12
CA VAL A 224 -9.23 8.16 -1.86
C VAL A 224 -10.51 8.96 -1.60
N PHE A 225 -10.46 10.29 -1.75
CA PHE A 225 -11.63 11.14 -1.59
C PHE A 225 -12.69 10.84 -2.66
N GLU A 226 -12.28 10.70 -3.92
CA GLU A 226 -13.16 10.32 -5.03
C GLU A 226 -13.89 9.01 -4.76
N ASN A 227 -13.17 8.00 -4.26
CA ASN A 227 -13.76 6.73 -3.90
C ASN A 227 -14.77 6.86 -2.75
N SER A 228 -14.48 7.63 -1.70
CA SER A 228 -15.42 7.87 -0.60
C SER A 228 -16.69 8.60 -1.07
N VAL A 229 -16.56 9.62 -1.91
CA VAL A 229 -17.69 10.34 -2.53
C VAL A 229 -18.54 9.37 -3.37
N ALA A 230 -17.90 8.54 -4.20
CA ALA A 230 -18.59 7.53 -4.99
C ALA A 230 -19.32 6.51 -4.11
N LEU A 231 -18.69 6.04 -3.02
CA LEU A 231 -19.32 5.09 -2.08
C LEU A 231 -20.56 5.69 -1.39
N VAL A 232 -20.49 6.93 -0.94
CA VAL A 232 -21.63 7.64 -0.35
C VAL A 232 -22.76 7.80 -1.36
N THR A 233 -22.43 8.07 -2.62
CA THR A 233 -23.40 8.19 -3.72
C THR A 233 -24.07 6.84 -4.00
N ASP A 234 -23.29 5.76 -4.14
CA ASP A 234 -23.78 4.41 -4.41
C ASP A 234 -24.73 3.91 -3.32
N ARG A 235 -24.42 4.21 -2.05
CA ARG A 235 -25.23 3.77 -0.89
C ARG A 235 -26.38 4.73 -0.55
N GLY A 236 -26.37 5.96 -1.06
CA GLY A 236 -27.37 6.99 -0.77
C GLY A 236 -27.36 7.53 0.68
N GLN A 237 -26.28 7.29 1.44
CA GLN A 237 -26.17 7.66 2.85
C GLN A 237 -24.71 7.97 3.24
N VAL A 238 -24.51 9.03 4.01
CA VAL A 238 -23.18 9.36 4.56
C VAL A 238 -22.74 8.37 5.65
N PHE A 239 -21.43 8.21 5.84
CA PHE A 239 -20.90 7.47 6.97
C PHE A 239 -21.15 8.22 8.29
N SER A 240 -21.46 7.49 9.36
CA SER A 240 -21.76 8.09 10.66
C SER A 240 -20.49 8.52 11.39
N PHE A 241 -20.43 9.77 11.83
CA PHE A 241 -19.34 10.27 12.67
C PHE A 241 -19.26 9.55 14.02
N GLU A 242 -20.40 9.16 14.60
CA GLU A 242 -20.46 8.45 15.89
C GLU A 242 -19.92 7.02 15.77
N ASP A 243 -20.30 6.31 14.69
CA ASP A 243 -19.78 4.97 14.42
C ASP A 243 -18.27 5.01 14.14
N THR A 244 -17.82 6.06 13.44
CA THR A 244 -16.40 6.31 13.17
C THR A 244 -15.61 6.60 14.44
N ASP A 245 -16.08 7.50 15.32
CA ASP A 245 -15.45 7.79 16.62
C ASP A 245 -15.37 6.51 17.47
N THR A 246 -16.47 5.78 17.57
CA THR A 246 -16.54 4.52 18.33
C THR A 246 -15.56 3.48 17.79
N PHE A 247 -15.52 3.29 16.47
CA PHE A 247 -14.63 2.33 15.82
C PHE A 247 -13.15 2.69 16.06
N LEU A 248 -12.76 3.94 15.83
CA LEU A 248 -11.37 4.38 15.98
C LEU A 248 -10.93 4.36 17.45
N THR A 249 -11.79 4.76 18.37
CA THR A 249 -11.56 4.63 19.82
C THR A 249 -11.31 3.17 20.21
N ARG A 250 -12.16 2.25 19.73
CA ARG A 250 -12.02 0.82 19.99
C ARG A 250 -10.73 0.25 19.42
N CYS A 251 -10.26 0.71 18.26
CA CYS A 251 -8.98 0.27 17.69
C CYS A 251 -7.81 0.56 18.64
N VAL A 252 -7.83 1.69 19.35
CA VAL A 252 -6.76 2.07 20.29
C VAL A 252 -6.93 1.39 21.67
N GLU A 253 -8.15 1.31 22.19
CA GLU A 253 -8.39 0.81 23.55
C GLU A 253 -8.50 -0.72 23.65
N ASP A 254 -9.09 -1.36 22.64
CA ASP A 254 -9.26 -2.81 22.53
C ASP A 254 -8.81 -3.30 21.15
N PRO A 255 -7.48 -3.26 20.85
CA PRO A 255 -6.95 -3.63 19.55
C PRO A 255 -7.21 -5.10 19.17
N GLY A 256 -7.59 -5.93 20.13
CA GLY A 256 -7.95 -7.34 19.94
C GLY A 256 -9.43 -7.62 19.67
N ALA A 257 -10.29 -6.62 19.73
CA ALA A 257 -11.72 -6.83 19.51
C ALA A 257 -12.04 -7.20 18.05
N ASP A 258 -13.13 -7.95 17.85
CA ASP A 258 -13.72 -8.08 16.51
C ASP A 258 -14.29 -6.73 16.04
N ARG A 259 -13.93 -6.37 14.82
CA ARG A 259 -14.24 -5.10 14.15
C ARG A 259 -15.05 -5.27 12.86
N SER A 260 -15.51 -6.49 12.55
CA SER A 260 -16.31 -6.81 11.36
C SER A 260 -17.56 -5.92 11.21
N GLN A 261 -18.19 -5.51 12.31
CA GLN A 261 -19.36 -4.63 12.31
C GLN A 261 -19.10 -3.26 11.67
N ALA A 262 -17.85 -2.78 11.67
CA ALA A 262 -17.50 -1.49 11.08
C ALA A 262 -17.57 -1.51 9.55
N ASP A 263 -17.55 -2.68 8.91
CA ASP A 263 -17.40 -2.80 7.46
C ASP A 263 -18.54 -2.16 6.66
N SER A 264 -19.74 -2.07 7.25
CA SER A 264 -20.89 -1.37 6.66
C SER A 264 -21.10 0.05 7.20
N LEU A 265 -20.39 0.44 8.27
CA LEU A 265 -20.69 1.65 9.05
C LEU A 265 -19.63 2.74 8.89
N VAL A 266 -18.39 2.36 8.59
CA VAL A 266 -17.23 3.26 8.55
C VAL A 266 -16.58 3.23 7.17
N ASP A 267 -16.16 4.41 6.70
CA ASP A 267 -15.48 4.56 5.43
C ASP A 267 -14.22 3.67 5.34
N PRO A 268 -13.94 2.99 4.22
CA PRO A 268 -12.76 2.13 4.08
C PRO A 268 -11.43 2.81 4.42
N TYR A 269 -11.25 4.10 4.11
CA TYR A 269 -10.02 4.83 4.45
C TYR A 269 -9.86 4.96 5.96
N LEU A 270 -10.93 5.34 6.67
CA LEU A 270 -10.92 5.42 8.13
C LEU A 270 -10.82 4.03 8.78
N ARG A 271 -11.39 2.99 8.15
CA ARG A 271 -11.17 1.59 8.56
C ARG A 271 -9.71 1.20 8.46
N LEU A 272 -9.04 1.50 7.35
CA LEU A 272 -7.61 1.22 7.17
C LEU A 272 -6.75 1.94 8.22
N ILE A 273 -7.04 3.22 8.51
CA ILE A 273 -6.39 3.96 9.62
C ILE A 273 -6.62 3.22 10.94
N GLY A 274 -7.86 2.83 11.24
CA GLY A 274 -8.20 2.09 12.44
C GLY A 274 -7.42 0.78 12.60
N GLU A 275 -7.26 0.00 11.52
CA GLU A 275 -6.47 -1.24 11.58
C GLU A 275 -4.98 -0.98 11.83
N VAL A 276 -4.41 0.07 11.25
CA VAL A 276 -3.02 0.51 11.55
C VAL A 276 -2.89 0.98 13.00
N LEU A 277 -3.90 1.67 13.53
CA LEU A 277 -3.94 2.08 14.94
C LEU A 277 -4.07 0.88 15.88
N ALA A 278 -4.88 -0.12 15.54
CA ALA A 278 -5.03 -1.34 16.31
C ALA A 278 -3.71 -2.12 16.41
N TRP A 279 -3.01 -2.27 15.28
CA TRP A 279 -1.65 -2.81 15.31
C TRP A 279 -0.72 -1.94 16.17
N SER A 280 -0.72 -0.63 15.97
CA SER A 280 0.15 0.30 16.70
C SER A 280 -0.08 0.25 18.21
N ALA A 281 -1.33 0.07 18.65
CA ALA A 281 -1.71 -0.04 20.05
C ALA A 281 -1.26 -1.37 20.66
N LEU A 282 -1.44 -2.47 19.93
CA LEU A 282 -0.96 -3.79 20.34
C LEU A 282 0.58 -3.82 20.46
N GLU A 283 1.28 -3.26 19.48
CA GLU A 283 2.74 -3.09 19.51
C GLU A 283 3.17 -2.27 20.74
N HIS A 284 2.48 -1.16 21.02
CA HIS A 284 2.78 -0.32 22.18
C HIS A 284 2.62 -1.05 23.52
N GLN A 285 1.59 -1.88 23.68
CA GLN A 285 1.38 -2.69 24.87
C GLN A 285 2.59 -3.62 25.11
N LEU A 286 3.04 -4.33 24.08
CA LEU A 286 4.15 -5.27 24.19
C LEU A 286 5.50 -4.61 24.45
N VAL A 287 5.79 -3.50 23.76
CA VAL A 287 7.03 -2.74 23.99
C VAL A 287 7.05 -2.18 25.40
N SER A 288 5.91 -1.73 25.93
CA SER A 288 5.77 -1.23 27.31
C SER A 288 6.01 -2.33 28.34
N GLU A 289 5.47 -3.53 28.11
CA GLU A 289 5.63 -4.70 28.98
C GLU A 289 7.02 -5.36 28.89
N SER A 290 7.94 -4.81 28.09
CA SER A 290 9.28 -5.36 27.83
C SER A 290 9.29 -6.74 27.16
N ALA A 291 8.18 -7.10 26.51
CA ALA A 291 8.11 -8.20 25.54
C ALA A 291 8.70 -7.79 24.18
N ALA A 292 9.77 -6.99 24.20
CA ALA A 292 10.36 -6.36 23.01
C ALA A 292 10.90 -7.37 21.99
N ASN A 293 11.12 -8.63 22.39
CA ASN A 293 11.56 -9.68 21.47
C ASN A 293 10.47 -10.04 20.43
N PHE A 294 9.20 -9.68 20.66
CA PHE A 294 8.10 -9.91 19.72
C PHE A 294 8.01 -8.86 18.61
N VAL A 295 8.68 -7.71 18.77
CA VAL A 295 8.60 -6.59 17.83
C VAL A 295 10.00 -6.21 17.39
N SER A 296 10.28 -6.31 16.09
CA SER A 296 11.58 -5.91 15.57
C SER A 296 11.71 -4.38 15.55
N PRO A 297 12.95 -3.87 15.67
CA PRO A 297 13.22 -2.45 15.50
C PRO A 297 12.69 -1.86 14.18
N GLU A 298 12.85 -2.65 13.13
CA GLU A 298 12.48 -2.27 11.77
C GLU A 298 10.97 -2.20 11.61
N LEU A 299 10.24 -3.17 12.17
CA LEU A 299 8.78 -3.13 12.21
C LEU A 299 8.27 -1.93 13.01
N THR A 300 8.91 -1.60 14.15
CA THR A 300 8.55 -0.41 14.95
C THR A 300 8.69 0.87 14.13
N ARG A 301 9.72 0.95 13.27
CA ARG A 301 9.97 2.08 12.39
C ARG A 301 8.89 2.21 11.32
N SER A 302 8.49 1.11 10.69
CA SER A 302 7.37 1.07 9.73
C SER A 302 6.03 1.40 10.38
N SER A 303 5.77 0.91 11.60
CA SER A 303 4.58 1.26 12.40
C SER A 303 4.50 2.76 12.64
N LEU A 304 5.59 3.38 13.11
CA LEU A 304 5.65 4.82 13.34
C LEU A 304 5.50 5.62 12.06
N LEU A 305 6.18 5.22 10.98
CA LEU A 305 6.10 5.89 9.69
C LEU A 305 4.67 5.88 9.15
N CYS A 306 4.05 4.69 9.08
CA CYS A 306 2.69 4.54 8.56
C CYS A 306 1.69 5.34 9.41
N MET A 307 1.77 5.25 10.74
CA MET A 307 0.92 6.01 11.64
C MET A 307 1.12 7.53 11.48
N LYS A 308 2.37 8.01 11.41
CA LYS A 308 2.69 9.43 11.19
C LYS A 308 2.07 9.94 9.89
N ARG A 309 2.32 9.25 8.78
CA ARG A 309 1.85 9.66 7.44
C ARG A 309 0.33 9.70 7.38
N MET A 310 -0.34 8.64 7.84
CA MET A 310 -1.81 8.56 7.82
C MET A 310 -2.47 9.59 8.73
N LEU A 311 -2.00 9.74 9.97
CA LEU A 311 -2.59 10.72 10.90
C LEU A 311 -2.34 12.15 10.42
N SER A 312 -1.15 12.46 9.92
CA SER A 312 -0.87 13.77 9.31
C SER A 312 -1.83 14.04 8.14
N ALA A 313 -1.93 13.10 7.20
CA ALA A 313 -2.78 13.23 6.01
C ALA A 313 -4.26 13.40 6.34
N ALA A 314 -4.79 12.57 7.24
CA ALA A 314 -6.20 12.59 7.61
C ALA A 314 -6.58 13.74 8.58
N SER A 315 -5.59 14.44 9.13
CA SER A 315 -5.78 15.64 9.96
C SER A 315 -5.68 16.95 9.17
N CYS A 316 -5.22 16.91 7.92
CA CYS A 316 -5.17 18.10 7.07
C CYS A 316 -6.58 18.58 6.74
N PHE A 317 -6.75 19.90 6.66
CA PHE A 317 -8.00 20.48 6.17
C PHE A 317 -8.16 20.15 4.69
N VAL A 318 -9.29 19.55 4.33
CA VAL A 318 -9.57 19.12 2.96
C VAL A 318 -10.61 20.06 2.36
N GLU A 319 -10.19 20.86 1.39
CA GLU A 319 -11.10 21.52 0.44
C GLU A 319 -11.16 20.65 -0.81
N TYR A 320 -12.16 19.77 -0.89
CA TYR A 320 -12.47 19.03 -2.11
C TYR A 320 -13.60 19.79 -2.84
N ALA A 321 -13.24 20.53 -3.89
CA ALA A 321 -14.07 21.58 -4.48
C ALA A 321 -15.49 21.13 -4.90
N ASP A 322 -15.66 19.84 -5.20
CA ASP A 322 -16.88 19.27 -5.76
C ASP A 322 -17.66 18.37 -4.78
N ALA A 323 -17.32 18.35 -3.49
CA ALA A 323 -18.00 17.50 -2.50
C ALA A 323 -18.37 18.23 -1.21
N ASP A 324 -19.50 17.83 -0.61
CA ASP A 324 -19.90 18.26 0.73
C ASP A 324 -18.88 17.72 1.77
N PRO A 325 -18.36 18.54 2.70
CA PRO A 325 -17.44 18.07 3.73
C PRO A 325 -17.94 16.84 4.52
N LEU A 326 -19.26 16.63 4.62
CA LEU A 326 -19.87 15.48 5.30
C LEU A 326 -19.63 14.14 4.58
N VAL A 327 -19.27 14.14 3.29
CA VAL A 327 -18.98 12.91 2.54
C VAL A 327 -17.51 12.53 2.56
N LEU A 328 -16.65 13.40 3.10
CA LEU A 328 -15.21 13.18 3.13
C LEU A 328 -14.80 12.33 4.35
N PRO A 329 -13.88 11.37 4.18
CA PRO A 329 -13.39 10.51 5.24
C PRO A 329 -12.34 11.24 6.11
N VAL A 330 -12.80 12.16 6.95
CA VAL A 330 -11.95 12.94 7.86
C VAL A 330 -11.95 12.36 9.27
N LEU A 331 -10.85 12.53 10.01
CA LEU A 331 -10.80 12.10 11.41
C LEU A 331 -11.81 12.89 12.26
N PRO A 332 -12.45 12.24 13.27
CA PRO A 332 -13.30 12.93 14.23
C PRO A 332 -12.55 14.07 14.94
N GLN A 333 -13.06 15.30 14.84
CA GLN A 333 -12.50 16.49 15.52
C GLN A 333 -13.02 16.64 16.96
N THR A 334 -14.14 15.99 17.25
CA THR A 334 -14.81 15.97 18.56
C THR A 334 -15.13 14.54 18.92
N GLY A 335 -15.41 14.26 20.19
CA GLY A 335 -15.72 12.92 20.66
C GLY A 335 -14.59 12.33 21.49
N THR A 336 -14.60 11.01 21.63
CA THR A 336 -13.66 10.30 22.49
C THR A 336 -12.32 10.06 21.82
N PHE A 337 -12.33 9.88 20.49
CA PHE A 337 -11.15 9.52 19.73
C PHE A 337 -10.11 10.65 19.69
N ALA A 338 -10.53 11.89 19.44
CA ALA A 338 -9.63 13.04 19.27
C ALA A 338 -8.64 13.26 20.45
N PRO A 339 -9.08 13.33 21.73
CA PRO A 339 -8.13 13.41 22.84
C PRO A 339 -7.37 12.10 23.08
N LEU A 340 -7.99 10.95 22.78
CA LEU A 340 -7.38 9.63 22.97
C LEU A 340 -6.18 9.43 22.03
N ILE A 341 -6.30 9.78 20.75
CA ILE A 341 -5.23 9.58 19.77
C ILE A 341 -4.00 10.44 20.09
N VAL A 342 -4.19 11.69 20.52
CA VAL A 342 -3.09 12.55 20.96
C VAL A 342 -2.35 11.92 22.14
N ARG A 343 -3.09 11.48 23.16
CA ARG A 343 -2.51 10.80 24.33
C ARG A 343 -1.75 9.55 23.91
N PHE A 344 -2.35 8.73 23.05
CA PHE A 344 -1.76 7.48 22.57
C PHE A 344 -0.46 7.71 21.81
N VAL A 345 -0.45 8.62 20.82
CA VAL A 345 0.74 8.94 20.03
C VAL A 345 1.88 9.43 20.91
N VAL A 346 1.60 10.36 21.83
CA VAL A 346 2.59 10.87 22.79
C VAL A 346 3.18 9.72 23.62
N HIS A 347 2.32 8.89 24.23
CA HIS A 347 2.78 7.74 25.03
C HIS A 347 3.62 6.76 24.21
N LYS A 348 3.19 6.44 22.98
CA LYS A 348 3.91 5.53 22.09
C LYS A 348 5.30 6.05 21.74
N VAL A 349 5.42 7.31 21.35
CA VAL A 349 6.70 7.94 21.02
C VAL A 349 7.65 7.93 22.22
N PHE A 350 7.18 8.36 23.40
CA PHE A 350 8.02 8.36 24.61
C PHE A 350 8.45 6.96 25.05
N THR A 351 7.56 5.97 24.95
CA THR A 351 7.92 4.57 25.24
C THR A 351 9.00 4.07 24.29
N ILE A 352 8.88 4.33 22.99
CA ILE A 352 9.87 3.91 21.98
C ILE A 352 11.21 4.60 22.23
N LEU A 353 11.21 5.92 22.45
CA LEU A 353 12.43 6.67 22.77
C LEU A 353 13.13 6.14 24.03
N ASN A 354 12.37 5.78 25.07
CA ASN A 354 12.93 5.22 26.30
C ASN A 354 13.52 3.82 26.07
N LYS A 355 12.83 2.96 25.30
CA LYS A 355 13.27 1.57 25.07
C LYS A 355 14.37 1.44 24.01
N PHE A 356 14.40 2.33 23.02
CA PHE A 356 15.30 2.25 21.86
C PHE A 356 16.28 3.41 21.72
N GLY A 357 16.33 4.37 22.66
CA GLY A 357 17.16 5.58 22.59
C GLY A 357 18.67 5.37 22.45
N GLY A 358 19.18 4.14 22.66
CA GLY A 358 20.57 3.77 22.39
C GLY A 358 20.87 3.43 20.91
N LYS A 359 19.86 3.26 20.05
CA LYS A 359 20.02 2.92 18.64
C LYS A 359 19.89 4.19 17.79
N ARG A 360 20.99 4.61 17.13
CA ARG A 360 21.12 5.87 16.37
C ARG A 360 20.05 6.10 15.29
N ASN A 361 19.43 5.03 14.75
CA ASN A 361 18.46 5.13 13.66
C ASN A 361 17.06 5.60 14.09
N TYR A 362 16.75 5.65 15.39
CA TYR A 362 15.43 6.07 15.88
C TYR A 362 15.27 7.59 16.05
N ALA A 363 16.38 8.31 16.23
CA ALA A 363 16.34 9.74 16.50
C ALA A 363 16.00 10.60 15.26
N TRP A 364 16.07 10.02 14.06
CA TRP A 364 15.89 10.73 12.78
C TRP A 364 14.61 10.35 12.02
N THR A 365 13.79 9.43 12.57
CA THR A 365 12.54 8.98 11.91
C THR A 365 11.27 9.61 12.51
N LEU A 366 11.40 10.33 13.65
CA LEU A 366 10.36 11.21 14.18
C LEU A 366 10.45 12.56 13.46
#